data_AF-A0A015LY15-F1
#
_entry.id   AF-A0A015LY15-F1
#
_cell.length_a   1.000
_cell.length_b   1.000
_cell.length_c   1.000
_cell.angle_alpha   90.00
_cell.angle_beta   90.00
_cell.angle_gamma   90.00
#
_symmetry.space_group_name_H-M   'P 1'
#
loop_
_entity.id
_entity.type
_entity.pdbx_description
1 polymer ?
#
loop_
_entity_poly.entity_id
_entity_poly.type
_entity_poly.pdbx_seq_one_letter_code
_entity_poly.pdbx_strand_id
1 'polypeptide(L)'
;MKTYKICIIFVILFSLLIVGINTEGDTPKKECKDYFNVSTCNECQKELWDSWSNPSSCGFFIRLIMNIIEDYGNAAEHNHLVPYNVTPYYEAVKETCDEKFSCNYDEAESLWKKVEEKCPNELTTKVDWSADPSTLDRTVTGAYATVIFYYFGIPDHDFMCLKTSNGELCGIETTKPFIKWLKEKIPEGKFRPSYDHKYVYKEDGTRIEIPRELISCGECQQKMAKTYKYWPVNHPLPDYIVKNIFGSWDHFNNYFTCPNDNSKIKLKRRFSRRNIN
;
A
#
# COMPACT_ATOMS: atom_id res chain seq x y z
N MET A 1 -21.38 3.67 20.30
CA MET A 1 -20.17 4.36 19.82
C MET A 1 -19.69 3.61 18.58
N LYS A 2 -19.80 4.19 17.37
CA LYS A 2 -19.56 3.48 16.11
C LYS A 2 -18.07 3.53 15.74
N THR A 3 -17.42 2.39 15.75
CA THR A 3 -16.02 2.17 15.37
C THR A 3 -15.91 2.20 13.84
N TYR A 4 -15.22 3.19 13.28
CA TYR A 4 -14.94 3.29 11.85
C TYR A 4 -13.64 2.52 11.52
N LYS A 5 -13.73 1.56 10.60
CA LYS A 5 -12.63 0.72 10.08
C LYS A 5 -12.41 1.10 8.61
N ILE A 6 -11.18 1.39 8.19
CA ILE A 6 -10.85 2.02 6.90
C ILE A 6 -9.60 1.35 6.29
N CYS A 7 -9.79 0.65 5.15
CA CYS A 7 -9.11 0.62 3.83
C CYS A 7 -7.58 0.59 3.67
N ILE A 8 -7.08 -0.36 2.85
CA ILE A 8 -5.69 -0.86 2.89
C ILE A 8 -4.90 -0.90 1.57
N ILE A 9 -5.45 -0.72 0.37
CA ILE A 9 -4.67 -1.17 -0.81
C ILE A 9 -3.59 -0.20 -1.29
N PHE A 10 -3.88 1.10 -1.36
CA PHE A 10 -2.89 2.11 -1.76
C PHE A 10 -1.86 2.43 -0.65
N VAL A 11 -1.95 1.69 0.44
CA VAL A 11 -1.71 2.13 1.82
C VAL A 11 -0.86 1.09 2.57
N ILE A 12 -0.62 -0.08 1.99
CA ILE A 12 0.43 -0.98 2.52
C ILE A 12 1.84 -0.46 2.17
N LEU A 13 1.93 0.34 1.12
CA LEU A 13 3.15 0.64 0.36
C LEU A 13 4.12 1.55 1.10
N PHE A 14 3.64 2.63 1.72
CA PHE A 14 4.50 3.56 2.47
C PHE A 14 4.95 2.98 3.83
N SER A 15 4.13 2.08 4.41
CA SER A 15 4.39 1.46 5.71
C SER A 15 5.45 0.38 5.64
N LEU A 16 5.40 -0.48 4.60
CA LEU A 16 6.46 -1.46 4.35
C LEU A 16 7.81 -0.79 4.10
N LEU A 17 7.79 0.36 3.42
CA LEU A 17 8.98 1.09 3.02
C LEU A 17 9.76 1.66 4.21
N ILE A 18 9.03 2.26 5.15
CA ILE A 18 9.64 2.90 6.31
C ILE A 18 10.00 1.88 7.39
N VAL A 19 9.24 0.78 7.49
CA VAL A 19 9.66 -0.36 8.33
C VAL A 19 10.93 -0.99 7.74
N GLY A 20 10.99 -1.27 6.43
CA GLY A 20 12.19 -1.80 5.77
C GLY A 20 13.43 -0.93 6.00
N ILE A 21 13.33 0.39 5.75
CA ILE A 21 14.46 1.31 5.92
C ILE A 21 14.84 1.51 7.41
N ASN A 22 13.88 1.59 8.34
CA ASN A 22 14.18 1.82 9.77
C ASN A 22 14.46 0.55 10.58
N THR A 23 14.11 -0.65 10.11
CA THR A 23 14.40 -1.92 10.83
C THR A 23 15.41 -2.82 10.14
N GLU A 24 15.71 -2.62 8.84
CA GLU A 24 16.53 -3.56 8.06
C GLU A 24 17.75 -2.89 7.41
N GLY A 25 18.21 -1.77 7.98
CA GLY A 25 19.37 -1.00 7.53
C GLY A 25 20.72 -1.72 7.54
N ASP A 26 20.76 -3.03 7.74
CA ASP A 26 21.98 -3.83 7.65
C ASP A 26 21.69 -5.17 6.96
N THR A 27 22.31 -5.35 5.79
CA THR A 27 22.37 -6.55 4.91
C THR A 27 21.15 -6.91 4.05
N PRO A 28 21.32 -7.00 2.70
CA PRO A 28 20.39 -7.70 1.83
C PRO A 28 20.23 -9.14 2.31
N LYS A 29 19.03 -9.50 2.72
CA LYS A 29 18.73 -10.87 3.15
C LYS A 29 18.79 -11.75 1.91
N LYS A 30 19.68 -12.75 1.91
CA LYS A 30 19.96 -13.58 0.72
C LYS A 30 19.07 -14.82 0.65
N GLU A 31 18.53 -15.23 1.78
CA GLU A 31 17.74 -16.46 1.91
C GLU A 31 16.44 -16.21 2.66
N CYS A 32 15.42 -17.00 2.32
CA CYS A 32 14.11 -16.98 2.97
C CYS A 32 14.19 -16.99 4.51
N LYS A 33 15.09 -17.82 5.07
CA LYS A 33 15.23 -18.01 6.51
C LYS A 33 15.68 -16.72 7.23
N ASP A 34 16.52 -15.93 6.57
CA ASP A 34 17.00 -14.65 7.08
C ASP A 34 15.87 -13.62 7.04
N TYR A 35 15.08 -13.63 5.95
CA TYR A 35 13.92 -12.74 5.79
C TYR A 35 12.88 -12.90 6.90
N PHE A 36 12.50 -14.14 7.19
CA PHE A 36 11.51 -14.44 8.22
C PHE A 36 12.10 -14.62 9.63
N ASN A 37 13.43 -14.57 9.78
CA ASN A 37 14.14 -14.82 11.03
C ASN A 37 13.75 -16.18 11.67
N VAL A 38 13.83 -17.24 10.87
CA VAL A 38 13.48 -18.61 11.27
C VAL A 38 14.62 -19.57 10.94
N SER A 39 14.65 -20.75 11.58
CA SER A 39 15.64 -21.78 11.25
C SER A 39 15.38 -22.46 9.91
N THR A 40 14.11 -22.58 9.51
CA THR A 40 13.70 -23.20 8.24
C THR A 40 12.39 -22.58 7.80
N CYS A 41 12.29 -22.19 6.53
CA CYS A 41 11.05 -21.67 5.98
C CYS A 41 10.02 -22.77 5.76
N ASN A 42 8.79 -22.51 6.20
CA ASN A 42 7.63 -23.33 5.85
C ASN A 42 7.20 -23.09 4.39
N GLU A 43 6.18 -23.81 3.92
CA GLU A 43 5.71 -23.69 2.53
C GLU A 43 5.21 -22.28 2.19
N CYS A 44 4.44 -21.65 3.08
CA CYS A 44 3.98 -20.28 2.89
C CYS A 44 5.16 -19.31 2.74
N GLN A 45 6.10 -19.34 3.69
CA GLN A 45 7.28 -18.47 3.69
C GLN A 45 8.12 -18.63 2.42
N LYS A 46 8.26 -19.85 1.90
CA LYS A 46 8.93 -20.09 0.62
C LYS A 46 8.18 -19.47 -0.55
N GLU A 47 6.86 -19.67 -0.64
CA GLU A 47 6.04 -19.06 -1.71
C GLU A 47 6.11 -17.52 -1.68
N LEU A 48 6.08 -16.93 -0.48
CA LEU A 48 6.27 -15.49 -0.31
C LEU A 48 7.68 -15.08 -0.73
N TRP A 49 8.70 -15.77 -0.27
CA TRP A 49 10.09 -15.47 -0.65
C TRP A 49 10.30 -15.53 -2.16
N ASP A 50 9.77 -16.56 -2.83
CA ASP A 50 9.91 -16.75 -4.27
C ASP A 50 9.18 -15.64 -5.04
N SER A 51 7.98 -15.24 -4.59
CA SER A 51 7.24 -14.12 -5.17
C SER A 51 8.00 -12.79 -5.08
N TRP A 52 8.74 -12.59 -3.99
CA TRP A 52 9.44 -11.34 -3.71
C TRP A 52 10.85 -11.28 -4.29
N SER A 53 11.57 -12.40 -4.29
CA SER A 53 12.94 -12.47 -4.79
C SER A 53 13.03 -12.52 -6.31
N ASN A 54 11.96 -12.98 -6.98
CA ASN A 54 11.89 -13.04 -8.43
C ASN A 54 10.49 -12.64 -8.94
N PRO A 55 10.14 -11.34 -8.89
CA PRO A 55 8.80 -10.88 -9.23
C PRO A 55 8.46 -11.16 -10.70
N SER A 56 7.31 -11.81 -10.92
CA SER A 56 6.74 -12.04 -12.26
C SER A 56 6.39 -10.73 -12.98
N SER A 57 5.95 -10.77 -14.23
CA SER A 57 5.40 -9.61 -14.96
C SER A 57 4.27 -8.88 -14.22
N CYS A 58 3.55 -9.58 -13.33
CA CYS A 58 2.48 -9.02 -12.50
C CYS A 58 2.95 -8.43 -11.17
N GLY A 59 4.21 -8.62 -10.78
CA GLY A 59 4.79 -8.09 -9.55
C GLY A 59 5.16 -6.60 -9.63
N PHE A 60 4.32 -5.73 -10.21
CA PHE A 60 4.61 -4.29 -10.34
C PHE A 60 5.01 -3.67 -9.00
N PHE A 61 4.22 -3.89 -7.94
CA PHE A 61 4.53 -3.33 -6.64
C PHE A 61 5.72 -3.96 -5.94
N ILE A 62 5.94 -5.25 -6.16
CA ILE A 62 7.10 -5.94 -5.62
C ILE A 62 8.37 -5.31 -6.23
N ARG A 63 8.39 -5.10 -7.55
CA ARG A 63 9.46 -4.38 -8.24
C ARG A 63 9.62 -2.96 -7.72
N LEU A 64 8.53 -2.20 -7.60
CA LEU A 64 8.59 -0.84 -7.06
C LEU A 64 9.26 -0.83 -5.67
N ILE A 65 8.87 -1.73 -4.77
CA ILE A 65 9.46 -1.82 -3.43
C ILE A 65 10.95 -2.19 -3.51
N MET A 66 11.33 -3.14 -4.37
CA MET A 66 12.72 -3.53 -4.56
C MET A 66 13.57 -2.37 -5.07
N ASN A 67 13.13 -1.67 -6.12
CA ASN A 67 13.85 -0.52 -6.68
C ASN A 67 13.98 0.58 -5.62
N ILE A 68 12.94 0.82 -4.82
CA ILE A 68 13.03 1.80 -3.73
C ILE A 68 14.07 1.37 -2.69
N ILE A 69 14.09 0.10 -2.26
CA ILE A 69 15.10 -0.40 -1.30
C ILE A 69 16.51 -0.24 -1.88
N GLU A 70 16.69 -0.57 -3.15
CA GLU A 70 17.97 -0.42 -3.86
C GLU A 70 18.41 1.05 -3.92
N ASP A 71 17.53 1.95 -4.37
CA ASP A 71 17.84 3.38 -4.51
C ASP A 71 18.16 4.05 -3.16
N TYR A 72 17.43 3.69 -2.09
CA TYR A 72 17.75 4.18 -0.75
C TYR A 72 19.04 3.57 -0.20
N GLY A 73 19.31 2.29 -0.47
CA GLY A 73 20.58 1.65 -0.10
C GLY A 73 21.77 2.33 -0.77
N ASN A 74 21.69 2.53 -2.08
CA ASN A 74 22.69 3.27 -2.85
C ASN A 74 22.87 4.70 -2.33
N ALA A 75 21.77 5.41 -2.04
CA ALA A 75 21.85 6.75 -1.48
C ALA A 75 22.52 6.80 -0.10
N ALA A 76 22.29 5.79 0.74
CA ALA A 76 22.87 5.67 2.09
C ALA A 76 24.38 5.38 2.07
N GLU A 77 24.85 4.62 1.08
CA GLU A 77 26.28 4.33 0.89
C GLU A 77 27.08 5.59 0.51
N HIS A 78 26.45 6.50 -0.24
CA HIS A 78 27.12 7.69 -0.78
C HIS A 78 26.89 8.95 0.06
N ASN A 79 25.82 9.01 0.87
CA ASN A 79 25.47 10.14 1.72
C ASN A 79 24.78 9.67 3.00
N HIS A 80 24.85 10.45 4.09
CA HIS A 80 23.97 10.20 5.24
C HIS A 80 22.52 10.46 4.81
N LEU A 81 21.65 9.44 4.97
CA LEU A 81 20.23 9.58 4.66
C LEU A 81 19.64 10.76 5.45
N VAL A 82 19.18 11.77 4.72
CA VAL A 82 18.51 12.93 5.30
C VAL A 82 17.03 12.59 5.49
N PRO A 83 16.45 12.82 6.68
CA PRO A 83 15.01 12.72 6.89
C PRO A 83 14.22 13.42 5.78
N TYR A 84 13.22 12.74 5.24
CA TYR A 84 12.36 13.25 4.17
C TYR A 84 13.03 13.48 2.81
N ASN A 85 14.23 12.95 2.58
CA ASN A 85 14.75 12.86 1.22
C ASN A 85 13.97 11.79 0.44
N VAL A 86 13.07 12.25 -0.43
CA VAL A 86 12.18 11.40 -1.24
C VAL A 86 12.67 11.23 -2.68
N THR A 87 13.86 11.74 -3.01
CA THR A 87 14.44 11.57 -4.35
C THR A 87 14.56 10.09 -4.76
N PRO A 88 15.09 9.18 -3.92
CA PRO A 88 15.16 7.75 -4.27
C PRO A 88 13.79 7.16 -4.57
N TYR A 89 12.76 7.56 -3.82
CA TYR A 89 11.39 7.15 -4.09
C TYR A 89 10.90 7.65 -5.47
N TYR A 90 11.19 8.90 -5.82
CA TYR A 90 10.78 9.46 -7.12
C TYR A 90 11.51 8.81 -8.30
N GLU A 91 12.75 8.40 -8.11
CA GLU A 91 13.56 7.68 -9.11
C GLU A 91 12.96 6.29 -9.34
N ALA A 92 12.81 5.49 -8.29
CA ALA A 92 12.17 4.18 -8.37
C ALA A 92 10.76 4.20 -9.00
N VAL A 93 9.92 5.20 -8.71
CA VAL A 93 8.60 5.34 -9.35
C VAL A 93 8.74 5.57 -10.85
N LYS A 94 9.68 6.41 -11.30
CA LYS A 94 9.90 6.65 -12.73
C LYS A 94 10.42 5.39 -13.42
N GLU A 95 11.42 4.75 -12.83
CA GLU A 95 12.02 3.53 -13.38
C GLU A 95 10.97 2.41 -13.53
N THR A 96 10.21 2.15 -12.46
CA THR A 96 9.17 1.11 -12.50
C THR A 96 8.07 1.44 -13.52
N CYS A 97 7.79 2.71 -13.77
CA CYS A 97 6.80 3.14 -14.77
C CYS A 97 7.33 3.19 -16.21
N ASP A 98 8.65 3.31 -16.40
CA ASP A 98 9.30 3.23 -17.71
C ASP A 98 9.52 1.77 -18.16
N GLU A 99 9.52 0.83 -17.21
CA GLU A 99 9.53 -0.60 -17.49
C GLU A 99 8.27 -1.08 -18.25
N LYS A 100 8.45 -2.07 -19.12
CA LYS A 100 7.33 -2.67 -19.85
C LYS A 100 6.45 -3.49 -18.91
N PHE A 101 5.25 -3.01 -18.64
CA PHE A 101 4.21 -3.77 -17.93
C PHE A 101 3.35 -4.60 -18.90
N SER A 102 3.19 -5.89 -18.63
CA SER A 102 2.44 -6.82 -19.50
C SER A 102 1.57 -7.82 -18.75
N CYS A 103 1.21 -7.52 -17.50
CA CYS A 103 0.35 -8.38 -16.70
C CYS A 103 -1.10 -8.34 -17.18
N ASN A 104 -1.75 -9.50 -17.20
CA ASN A 104 -3.20 -9.61 -17.32
C ASN A 104 -3.83 -10.22 -16.05
N TYR A 105 -5.15 -10.12 -15.94
CA TYR A 105 -5.87 -10.57 -14.75
C TYR A 105 -5.68 -12.06 -14.47
N ASP A 106 -5.72 -12.92 -15.49
CA ASP A 106 -5.62 -14.38 -15.31
C ASP A 106 -4.23 -14.79 -14.78
N GLU A 107 -3.18 -14.13 -15.27
CA GLU A 107 -1.81 -14.28 -14.75
C GLU A 107 -1.71 -13.84 -13.30
N ALA A 108 -2.23 -12.66 -12.97
CA ALA A 108 -2.24 -12.15 -11.60
C ALA A 108 -3.02 -13.07 -10.65
N GLU A 109 -4.18 -13.56 -11.11
CA GLU A 109 -5.04 -14.46 -10.35
C GLU A 109 -4.37 -15.78 -10.04
N SER A 110 -3.70 -16.37 -11.02
CA SER A 110 -2.91 -17.58 -10.83
C SER A 110 -1.84 -17.42 -9.75
N LEU A 111 -1.21 -16.24 -9.68
CA LEU A 111 -0.16 -15.94 -8.71
C LEU A 111 -0.72 -15.79 -7.29
N TRP A 112 -1.76 -14.99 -7.07
CA TRP A 112 -2.31 -14.90 -5.71
C TRP A 112 -3.01 -16.18 -5.26
N LYS A 113 -3.61 -16.97 -6.17
CA LYS A 113 -4.20 -18.27 -5.81
C LYS A 113 -3.16 -19.28 -5.31
N LYS A 114 -1.93 -19.23 -5.82
CA LYS A 114 -0.82 -20.02 -5.26
C LYS A 114 -0.52 -19.62 -3.82
N VAL A 115 -0.52 -18.31 -3.53
CA VAL A 115 -0.38 -17.82 -2.15
C VAL A 115 -1.55 -18.27 -1.28
N GLU A 116 -2.79 -18.21 -1.78
CA GLU A 116 -3.97 -18.76 -1.07
C GLU A 116 -3.81 -20.24 -0.73
N GLU A 117 -3.29 -21.05 -1.66
CA GLU A 117 -3.04 -22.47 -1.46
C GLU A 117 -1.94 -22.75 -0.43
N LYS A 118 -0.84 -21.99 -0.47
CA LYS A 118 0.34 -22.23 0.39
C LYS A 118 0.28 -21.54 1.75
N CYS A 119 -0.53 -20.49 1.90
CA CYS A 119 -0.67 -19.67 3.11
C CYS A 119 -2.10 -19.67 3.71
N PRO A 120 -2.82 -20.80 3.82
CA PRO A 120 -4.23 -20.78 4.25
C PRO A 120 -4.40 -20.36 5.71
N ASN A 121 -3.46 -20.69 6.59
CA ASN A 121 -3.51 -20.33 8.01
C ASN A 121 -3.26 -18.83 8.21
N GLU A 122 -2.30 -18.29 7.47
CA GLU A 122 -1.95 -16.88 7.47
C GLU A 122 -3.12 -16.04 6.96
N LEU A 123 -3.72 -16.43 5.82
CA LEU A 123 -4.81 -15.69 5.19
C LEU A 123 -6.16 -15.83 5.89
N THR A 124 -6.27 -16.68 6.91
CA THR A 124 -7.41 -16.73 7.82
C THR A 124 -7.16 -16.02 9.14
N THR A 125 -5.91 -15.63 9.41
CA THR A 125 -5.52 -14.92 10.64
C THR A 125 -5.99 -13.47 10.60
N LYS A 126 -6.73 -13.06 11.62
CA LYS A 126 -7.21 -11.69 11.74
C LYS A 126 -6.07 -10.76 12.17
N VAL A 127 -5.86 -9.70 11.41
CA VAL A 127 -4.84 -8.67 11.68
C VAL A 127 -5.50 -7.37 12.14
N ASP A 128 -4.89 -6.69 13.11
CA ASP A 128 -5.18 -5.28 13.39
C ASP A 128 -4.29 -4.40 12.54
N TRP A 129 -4.76 -4.04 11.36
CA TRP A 129 -3.99 -3.24 10.39
C TRP A 129 -3.70 -1.81 10.85
N SER A 130 -4.37 -1.35 11.91
CA SER A 130 -4.10 -0.08 12.58
C SER A 130 -2.95 -0.16 13.60
N ALA A 131 -2.47 -1.36 13.95
CA ALA A 131 -1.41 -1.54 14.94
C ALA A 131 -0.04 -1.03 14.43
N ASP A 132 0.92 -0.90 15.35
CA ASP A 132 2.31 -0.64 14.95
C ASP A 132 2.80 -1.85 14.12
N PRO A 133 3.22 -1.65 12.86
CA PRO A 133 3.65 -2.74 11.99
C PRO A 133 4.75 -3.63 12.58
N SER A 134 5.61 -3.08 13.45
CA SER A 134 6.69 -3.83 14.11
C SER A 134 6.19 -4.92 15.07
N THR A 135 4.92 -4.85 15.47
CA THR A 135 4.29 -5.81 16.38
C THR A 135 3.52 -6.92 15.65
N LEU A 136 3.41 -6.84 14.32
CA LEU A 136 2.62 -7.76 13.53
C LEU A 136 3.46 -8.93 13.02
N ASP A 137 2.84 -10.10 12.91
CA ASP A 137 3.47 -11.29 12.35
C ASP A 137 3.79 -11.06 10.87
N ARG A 138 5.09 -11.09 10.54
CA ARG A 138 5.60 -10.80 9.19
C ARG A 138 5.10 -11.79 8.15
N THR A 139 4.96 -13.06 8.50
CA THR A 139 4.47 -14.09 7.57
C THR A 139 2.99 -13.87 7.28
N VAL A 140 2.19 -13.56 8.29
CA VAL A 140 0.76 -13.21 8.11
C VAL A 140 0.59 -11.95 7.27
N THR A 141 1.31 -10.87 7.61
CA THR A 141 1.21 -9.62 6.84
C THR A 141 1.75 -9.79 5.42
N GLY A 142 2.82 -10.57 5.25
CA GLY A 142 3.40 -10.88 3.95
C GLY A 142 2.44 -11.64 3.05
N ALA A 143 1.72 -12.63 3.58
CA ALA A 143 0.72 -13.38 2.81
C ALA A 143 -0.39 -12.46 2.27
N TYR A 144 -0.97 -11.62 3.12
CA TYR A 144 -1.98 -10.66 2.68
C TYR A 144 -1.40 -9.63 1.69
N ALA A 145 -0.20 -9.10 1.95
CA ALA A 145 0.45 -8.13 1.07
C ALA A 145 0.67 -8.70 -0.32
N THR A 146 1.21 -9.93 -0.45
CA THR A 146 1.44 -10.56 -1.74
C THR A 146 0.13 -10.79 -2.52
N VAL A 147 -0.94 -11.24 -1.84
CA VAL A 147 -2.26 -11.36 -2.48
C VAL A 147 -2.75 -10.02 -3.00
N ILE A 148 -2.68 -8.96 -2.18
CA ILE A 148 -3.10 -7.61 -2.54
C ILE A 148 -2.26 -7.06 -3.70
N PHE A 149 -0.96 -7.30 -3.71
CA PHE A 149 -0.04 -6.79 -4.73
C PHE A 149 -0.27 -7.40 -6.10
N TYR A 150 -0.57 -8.69 -6.18
CA TYR A 150 -0.99 -9.26 -7.45
C TYR A 150 -2.41 -8.81 -7.81
N TYR A 151 -3.33 -8.77 -6.84
CA TYR A 151 -4.72 -8.43 -7.09
C TYR A 151 -4.94 -6.99 -7.57
N PHE A 152 -4.20 -6.03 -7.05
CA PHE A 152 -4.26 -4.64 -7.51
C PHE A 152 -3.07 -4.23 -8.37
N GLY A 153 -2.14 -5.12 -8.70
CA GLY A 153 -0.94 -4.79 -9.49
C GLY A 153 -1.25 -4.05 -10.80
N ILE A 154 -2.32 -4.43 -11.50
CA ILE A 154 -2.80 -3.73 -12.72
C ILE A 154 -3.35 -2.33 -12.40
N PRO A 155 -4.42 -2.18 -11.59
CA PRO A 155 -4.96 -0.84 -11.30
C PRO A 155 -3.95 0.08 -10.59
N ASP A 156 -3.01 -0.48 -9.83
CA ASP A 156 -1.96 0.27 -9.16
C ASP A 156 -0.85 0.72 -10.13
N HIS A 157 -0.43 -0.12 -11.07
CA HIS A 157 0.43 0.31 -12.17
C HIS A 157 -0.22 1.49 -12.91
N ASP A 158 -1.49 1.32 -13.31
CA ASP A 158 -2.23 2.36 -14.03
C ASP A 158 -2.36 3.64 -13.19
N PHE A 159 -2.52 3.53 -11.88
CA PHE A 159 -2.55 4.68 -10.99
C PHE A 159 -1.19 5.37 -10.93
N MET A 160 -0.13 4.61 -10.61
CA MET A 160 1.18 5.16 -10.28
C MET A 160 1.81 5.84 -11.49
N CYS A 161 1.60 5.25 -12.67
CA CYS A 161 2.19 5.70 -13.93
C CYS A 161 1.33 6.70 -14.70
N LEU A 162 0.13 7.03 -14.18
CA LEU A 162 -0.72 8.07 -14.75
C LEU A 162 -0.08 9.45 -14.57
N LYS A 163 -0.06 10.26 -15.63
CA LYS A 163 0.36 11.66 -15.55
C LYS A 163 -0.79 12.56 -15.15
N THR A 164 -0.52 13.49 -14.24
CA THR A 164 -1.44 14.57 -13.89
C THR A 164 -1.39 15.69 -14.92
N SER A 165 -2.26 16.69 -14.76
CA SER A 165 -2.33 17.85 -15.64
C SER A 165 -1.03 18.66 -15.70
N ASN A 166 -0.18 18.56 -14.68
CA ASN A 166 1.13 19.21 -14.64
C ASN A 166 2.26 18.35 -15.26
N GLY A 167 1.96 17.12 -15.68
CA GLY A 167 2.90 16.17 -16.28
C GLY A 167 3.62 15.23 -15.31
N GLU A 168 3.42 15.38 -13.99
CA GLU A 168 4.00 14.52 -12.95
C GLU A 168 3.26 13.18 -12.84
N LEU A 169 3.99 12.13 -12.48
CA LEU A 169 3.41 10.81 -12.21
C LEU A 169 2.58 10.84 -10.92
N CYS A 170 1.42 10.20 -10.95
CA CYS A 170 0.50 10.15 -9.81
C CYS A 170 1.11 9.47 -8.59
N GLY A 171 1.99 8.49 -8.78
CA GLY A 171 2.77 7.90 -7.68
C GLY A 171 3.65 8.92 -6.95
N ILE A 172 4.16 9.94 -7.65
CA ILE A 172 4.93 11.02 -7.05
C ILE A 172 3.99 12.07 -6.43
N GLU A 173 3.04 12.58 -7.21
CA GLU A 173 2.19 13.71 -6.79
C GLU A 173 1.40 13.39 -5.51
N THR A 174 0.86 12.18 -5.42
CA THR A 174 0.02 11.77 -4.28
C THR A 174 0.75 11.70 -2.94
N THR A 175 2.08 11.61 -2.94
CA THR A 175 2.86 11.42 -1.71
C THR A 175 3.26 12.74 -1.06
N LYS A 176 3.34 13.82 -1.85
CA LYS A 176 3.78 15.14 -1.40
C LYS A 176 2.99 15.69 -0.20
N PRO A 177 1.64 15.64 -0.17
CA PRO A 177 0.89 16.14 0.98
C PRO A 177 1.20 15.38 2.26
N PHE A 178 1.33 14.05 2.16
CA PHE A 178 1.64 13.19 3.30
C PHE A 178 3.05 13.45 3.84
N ILE A 179 4.05 13.53 2.96
CA ILE A 179 5.44 13.85 3.34
C ILE A 179 5.55 15.22 4.00
N LYS A 180 4.86 16.23 3.47
CA LYS A 180 4.82 17.57 4.07
C LYS A 180 4.25 17.51 5.49
N TRP A 181 3.12 16.83 5.67
CA TRP A 181 2.48 16.68 6.97
C TRP A 181 3.38 15.91 7.96
N LEU A 182 4.03 14.84 7.52
CA LEU A 182 4.98 14.10 8.35
C LEU A 182 6.12 14.99 8.83
N LYS A 183 6.73 15.77 7.93
CA LYS A 183 7.81 16.70 8.27
C LYS A 183 7.41 17.74 9.32
N GLU A 184 6.15 18.16 9.31
CA GLU A 184 5.59 19.08 10.31
C GLU A 184 5.32 18.40 11.66
N LYS A 185 4.90 17.12 11.67
CA LYS A 185 4.51 16.40 12.90
C LYS A 185 5.63 15.61 13.57
N ILE A 186 6.62 15.18 12.79
CA ILE A 186 7.66 14.23 13.18
C ILE A 186 9.01 14.67 12.56
N PRO A 187 9.47 15.92 12.73
CA PRO A 187 10.65 16.46 12.02
C PRO A 187 11.92 15.60 12.13
N GLU A 188 12.03 14.78 13.17
CA GLU A 188 13.07 13.76 13.38
C GLU A 188 13.12 12.68 12.28
N GLY A 189 12.06 12.49 11.50
CA GLY A 189 11.99 11.52 10.40
C GLY A 189 11.80 10.07 10.83
N LYS A 190 11.63 9.82 12.12
CA LYS A 190 11.57 8.48 12.68
C LYS A 190 10.15 8.08 13.04
N PHE A 191 9.55 7.27 12.18
CA PHE A 191 8.16 6.86 12.35
C PHE A 191 7.85 5.54 11.64
N ARG A 192 6.68 4.98 11.88
CA ARG A 192 6.12 3.80 11.21
C ARG A 192 4.63 4.05 10.95
N PRO A 193 4.19 4.25 9.70
CA PRO A 193 2.76 4.31 9.40
C PRO A 193 2.13 2.93 9.61
N SER A 194 0.89 2.87 10.12
CA SER A 194 0.12 1.62 10.13
C SER A 194 -0.18 1.15 8.70
N TYR A 195 -0.39 -0.14 8.47
CA TYR A 195 -0.65 -0.68 7.12
C TYR A 195 -1.97 -0.18 6.51
N ASP A 196 -2.90 0.32 7.33
CA ASP A 196 -4.12 0.98 6.90
C ASP A 196 -4.00 2.53 6.84
N HIS A 197 -2.81 3.08 7.10
CA HIS A 197 -2.51 4.53 7.22
C HIS A 197 -3.55 5.30 8.02
N LYS A 198 -4.16 4.66 9.01
CA LYS A 198 -4.95 5.38 9.99
C LYS A 198 -4.05 6.14 10.95
N TYR A 199 -2.88 5.58 11.24
CA TYR A 199 -1.96 6.12 12.23
C TYR A 199 -0.51 6.15 11.75
N VAL A 200 0.26 7.03 12.39
CA VAL A 200 1.72 6.99 12.40
C VAL A 200 2.18 6.78 13.83
N TYR A 201 3.08 5.82 14.02
CA TYR A 201 3.75 5.54 15.28
C TYR A 201 5.13 6.20 15.28
N LYS A 202 5.44 6.99 16.30
CA LYS A 202 6.78 7.50 16.57
C LYS A 202 7.65 6.40 17.21
N GLU A 203 8.96 6.63 17.29
CA GLU A 203 9.88 5.73 18.01
C GLU A 203 9.49 5.52 19.48
N ASP A 204 8.99 6.55 20.15
CA ASP A 204 8.54 6.50 21.55
C ASP A 204 7.19 5.78 21.75
N GLY A 205 6.59 5.25 20.68
CA GLY A 205 5.29 4.59 20.68
C GLY A 205 4.09 5.54 20.59
N THR A 206 4.31 6.86 20.55
CA THR A 206 3.24 7.84 20.36
C THR A 206 2.53 7.59 19.04
N ARG A 207 1.21 7.52 19.08
CA ARG A 207 0.35 7.29 17.92
C ARG A 207 -0.36 8.58 17.49
N ILE A 208 -0.18 8.96 16.22
CA ILE A 208 -0.79 10.15 15.62
C ILE A 208 -1.73 9.72 14.49
N GLU A 209 -2.97 10.22 14.50
CA GLU A 209 -3.93 9.95 13.42
C GLU A 209 -3.58 10.73 12.15
N ILE A 210 -3.57 10.04 11.00
CA ILE A 210 -3.31 10.65 9.71
C ILE A 210 -4.60 11.31 9.20
N PRO A 211 -4.57 12.61 8.82
CA PRO A 211 -5.72 13.25 8.20
C PRO A 211 -6.06 12.58 6.86
N ARG A 212 -7.29 12.06 6.76
CA ARG A 212 -7.73 11.26 5.62
C ARG A 212 -7.66 12.02 4.29
N GLU A 213 -7.87 13.32 4.30
CA GLU A 213 -7.79 14.19 3.12
C GLU A 213 -6.40 14.17 2.45
N LEU A 214 -5.33 13.81 3.17
CA LEU A 214 -3.99 13.72 2.61
C LEU A 214 -3.84 12.58 1.58
N ILE A 215 -4.71 11.55 1.68
CA ILE A 215 -4.60 10.34 0.86
C ILE A 215 -5.82 10.14 -0.04
N SER A 216 -6.96 10.75 0.29
CA SER A 216 -8.25 10.54 -0.39
C SER A 216 -8.69 11.67 -1.32
N CYS A 217 -7.89 12.73 -1.44
CA CYS A 217 -8.19 13.90 -2.26
C CYS A 217 -7.03 14.20 -3.20
N GLY A 218 -7.34 14.69 -4.41
CA GLY A 218 -6.34 15.02 -5.41
C GLY A 218 -6.81 14.66 -6.82
N GLU A 219 -6.10 15.16 -7.83
CA GLU A 219 -6.39 14.85 -9.24
C GLU A 219 -6.25 13.34 -9.50
N CYS A 220 -5.17 12.73 -9.00
CA CYS A 220 -4.89 11.30 -9.15
C CYS A 220 -6.00 10.40 -8.59
N GLN A 221 -6.42 10.68 -7.35
CA GLN A 221 -7.52 9.95 -6.70
C GLN A 221 -8.80 10.07 -7.50
N GLN A 222 -9.12 11.26 -8.02
CA GLN A 222 -10.32 11.46 -8.85
C GLN A 222 -10.27 10.70 -10.16
N LYS A 223 -9.11 10.69 -10.84
CA LYS A 223 -8.90 9.98 -12.10
C LYS A 223 -9.07 8.47 -11.94
N MET A 224 -8.60 7.90 -10.82
CA MET A 224 -8.60 6.45 -10.61
C MET A 224 -9.74 5.92 -9.73
N ALA A 225 -10.54 6.79 -9.11
CA ALA A 225 -11.67 6.39 -8.27
C ALA A 225 -12.63 5.42 -8.97
N LYS A 226 -12.83 5.58 -10.29
CA LYS A 226 -13.67 4.65 -11.07
C LYS A 226 -13.00 3.29 -11.20
N THR A 227 -11.71 3.24 -11.54
CA THR A 227 -10.95 2.00 -11.69
C THR A 227 -11.02 1.16 -10.43
N TYR A 228 -10.65 1.73 -9.27
CA TYR A 228 -10.71 0.98 -8.01
C TYR A 228 -12.14 0.63 -7.57
N LYS A 229 -13.15 1.43 -7.93
CA LYS A 229 -14.54 1.12 -7.61
C LYS A 229 -15.08 -0.06 -8.43
N TYR A 230 -14.71 -0.17 -9.71
CA TYR A 230 -15.22 -1.21 -10.60
C TYR A 230 -14.35 -2.45 -10.64
N TRP A 231 -13.06 -2.35 -10.30
CA TRP A 231 -12.14 -3.48 -10.20
C TRP A 231 -12.71 -4.64 -9.37
N PRO A 232 -13.14 -4.46 -8.10
CA PRO A 232 -13.71 -5.55 -7.31
C PRO A 232 -15.10 -6.02 -7.75
N VAL A 233 -15.79 -5.25 -8.60
CA VAL A 233 -17.06 -5.69 -9.20
C VAL A 233 -16.79 -6.66 -10.34
N ASN A 234 -15.77 -6.39 -11.15
CA ASN A 234 -15.39 -7.24 -12.29
C ASN A 234 -14.56 -8.45 -11.85
N HIS A 235 -13.83 -8.30 -10.75
CA HIS A 235 -12.83 -9.24 -10.28
C HIS A 235 -12.97 -9.45 -8.77
N PRO A 236 -13.99 -10.17 -8.28
CA PRO A 236 -14.23 -10.28 -6.84
C PRO A 236 -13.15 -11.11 -6.13
N LEU A 237 -12.61 -10.60 -5.02
CA LEU A 237 -11.84 -11.42 -4.07
C LEU A 237 -12.76 -12.25 -3.18
N PRO A 238 -12.27 -13.39 -2.64
CA PRO A 238 -12.97 -14.15 -1.62
C PRO A 238 -13.36 -13.31 -0.39
N ASP A 239 -14.58 -13.50 0.12
CA ASP A 239 -15.13 -12.72 1.24
C ASP A 239 -14.26 -12.73 2.50
N TYR A 240 -13.57 -13.85 2.78
CA TYR A 240 -12.72 -13.97 3.96
C TYR A 240 -11.50 -13.04 3.87
N ILE A 241 -10.91 -12.91 2.68
CA ILE A 241 -9.80 -12.00 2.38
C ILE A 241 -10.29 -10.55 2.53
N VAL A 242 -11.42 -10.22 1.90
CA VAL A 242 -12.03 -8.88 1.96
C VAL A 242 -12.36 -8.48 3.38
N LYS A 243 -12.95 -9.38 4.17
CA LYS A 243 -13.33 -9.13 5.55
C LYS A 243 -12.12 -8.94 6.46
N ASN A 244 -11.06 -9.73 6.26
CA ASN A 244 -9.87 -9.63 7.09
C ASN A 244 -9.03 -8.39 6.77
N ILE A 245 -9.01 -7.96 5.51
CA ILE A 245 -8.27 -6.76 5.10
C ILE A 245 -9.12 -5.49 5.27
N PHE A 246 -10.27 -5.38 4.59
CA PHE A 246 -11.06 -4.14 4.52
C PHE A 246 -12.22 -4.09 5.50
N GLY A 247 -12.60 -5.22 6.08
CA GLY A 247 -13.88 -5.40 6.76
C GLY A 247 -15.06 -5.52 5.80
N SER A 248 -15.11 -4.69 4.75
CA SER A 248 -16.05 -4.79 3.62
C SER A 248 -15.59 -3.95 2.42
N TRP A 249 -16.11 -4.26 1.23
CA TRP A 249 -15.94 -3.41 0.04
C TRP A 249 -16.57 -2.03 0.18
N ASP A 250 -17.63 -1.88 0.98
CA ASP A 250 -18.21 -0.57 1.28
C ASP A 250 -17.24 0.33 2.04
N HIS A 251 -16.49 -0.24 2.99
CA HIS A 251 -15.41 0.52 3.61
C HIS A 251 -14.39 0.92 2.54
N PHE A 252 -13.90 -0.03 1.73
CA PHE A 252 -12.94 0.23 0.65
C PHE A 252 -13.35 1.39 -0.26
N ASN A 253 -14.57 1.37 -0.78
CA ASN A 253 -15.10 2.39 -1.68
C ASN A 253 -15.22 3.77 -1.03
N ASN A 254 -15.52 3.84 0.26
CA ASN A 254 -15.57 5.09 0.99
C ASN A 254 -14.19 5.76 1.10
N TYR A 255 -13.08 5.07 0.82
CA TYR A 255 -11.74 5.64 0.90
C TYR A 255 -11.40 6.58 -0.25
N PHE A 256 -11.71 6.19 -1.49
CA PHE A 256 -11.47 7.00 -2.70
C PHE A 256 -12.42 8.18 -2.85
N THR A 257 -13.26 8.43 -1.86
CA THR A 257 -14.11 9.62 -1.81
C THR A 257 -13.43 10.67 -0.95
N CYS A 258 -13.15 11.84 -1.53
CA CYS A 258 -12.64 12.96 -0.76
C CYS A 258 -13.69 13.40 0.29
N PRO A 259 -13.35 13.53 1.58
CA PRO A 259 -14.29 13.89 2.65
C PRO A 259 -15.09 15.18 2.35
N ASN A 260 -14.49 16.14 1.65
CA ASN A 260 -15.14 17.38 1.26
C ASN A 260 -16.20 17.21 0.16
N ASP A 261 -16.14 16.15 -0.66
CA ASP A 261 -17.17 15.85 -1.66
C ASP A 261 -18.44 15.26 -1.04
N ASN A 262 -18.34 14.63 0.14
CA ASN A 262 -19.52 14.17 0.88
C ASN A 262 -20.44 15.33 1.28
N SER A 263 -19.91 16.54 1.49
CA SER A 263 -20.72 17.74 1.73
C SER A 263 -21.52 18.14 0.48
N LYS A 264 -20.89 18.10 -0.70
CA LYS A 264 -21.51 18.41 -2.00
C LYS A 264 -22.50 17.34 -2.45
N ILE A 265 -22.23 16.05 -2.19
CA ILE A 265 -23.15 14.94 -2.48
C ILE A 265 -24.37 14.99 -1.56
N LYS A 266 -24.19 15.28 -0.26
CA LYS A 266 -25.32 15.53 0.66
C LYS A 266 -26.14 16.73 0.20
N LEU A 267 -25.51 17.82 -0.24
CA LEU A 267 -26.21 18.97 -0.83
C LEU A 267 -27.01 18.58 -2.08
N LYS A 268 -26.38 17.91 -3.05
CA LYS A 268 -27.04 17.45 -4.30
C LYS A 268 -28.23 16.53 -4.01
N ARG A 269 -28.11 15.59 -3.07
CA ARG A 269 -29.24 14.74 -2.63
C ARG A 269 -30.35 15.55 -1.95
N ARG A 270 -30.01 16.61 -1.21
CA ARG A 270 -30.97 17.53 -0.57
C ARG A 270 -31.72 18.38 -1.60
N PHE A 271 -31.04 18.84 -2.65
CA PHE A 271 -31.64 19.61 -3.74
C PHE A 271 -32.45 18.74 -4.71
N SER A 272 -31.99 17.52 -5.02
CA SER A 272 -32.75 16.55 -5.81
C SER A 272 -34.06 16.13 -5.13
N ARG A 273 -34.08 16.01 -3.79
CA ARG A 273 -35.31 15.76 -3.03
C ARG A 273 -36.23 16.98 -2.87
N ARG A 274 -35.73 18.20 -3.11
CA ARG A 274 -36.54 19.43 -3.09
C ARG A 274 -37.19 19.76 -4.43
N ASN A 275 -36.69 19.19 -5.53
CA ASN A 275 -37.28 19.33 -6.86
C ASN A 275 -38.26 18.20 -7.21
N ILE A 276 -38.62 17.37 -6.22
CA ILE A 276 -39.73 16.43 -6.27
C ILE A 276 -40.66 16.83 -5.14
N ASN A 277 -41.39 17.93 -5.37
CA ASN A 277 -42.63 18.35 -4.71
C ASN A 277 -43.18 19.54 -5.47
#